data_AF-A0A922XQ62-F1
#
_entry.id   AF-A0A922XQ62-F1
#
_cell.length_a   1.000
_cell.length_b   1.000
_cell.length_c   1.000
_cell.angle_alpha   90.00
_cell.angle_beta   90.00
_cell.angle_gamma   90.00
#
_symmetry.space_group_name_H-M   'P 1'
#
loop_
_entity.id
_entity.type
_entity.pdbx_description
1 polymer ?
#
loop_
_entity_poly.entity_id
_entity_poly.type
_entity_poly.pdbx_seq_one_letter_code
_entity_poly.pdbx_strand_id
1 'polypeptide(L)'
;TEAKTWLNKIRFRSGMPAITESGAALKDRYRNERRIELVYEEHRYHDARRWLIAANTLGRGIKDVYVEATLKPGATPNVPYRYDKTKYTYKYTVQDNTSNETRKWNDKMYYRPISRDEMNKNLKLIQNPGY
;
A
#
# COMPACT_ATOMS: atom_id res chain seq x y z
N THR A 1 -25.56 -7.10 7.20
CA THR A 1 -25.25 -7.75 8.49
C THR A 1 -24.26 -8.89 8.31
N GLU A 2 -24.47 -9.76 7.32
CA GLU A 2 -23.60 -10.91 7.00
C GLU A 2 -22.13 -10.56 6.68
N ALA A 3 -21.88 -9.49 5.93
CA ALA A 3 -20.50 -9.09 5.60
C ALA A 3 -19.66 -8.79 6.85
N LYS A 4 -20.25 -8.17 7.88
CA LYS A 4 -19.58 -7.95 9.17
C LYS A 4 -19.26 -9.27 9.86
N THR A 5 -20.19 -10.22 9.85
CA THR A 5 -20.01 -11.54 10.45
C THR A 5 -18.76 -12.23 9.91
N TRP A 6 -18.58 -12.23 8.59
CA TRP A 6 -17.41 -12.87 7.96
C TRP A 6 -16.11 -12.08 8.18
N LEU A 7 -16.15 -10.76 8.09
CA LEU A 7 -14.98 -9.93 8.39
C LEU A 7 -14.53 -10.10 9.86
N ASN A 8 -15.47 -10.18 10.79
CA ASN A 8 -15.16 -10.36 12.21
C ASN A 8 -14.52 -11.72 12.50
N LYS A 9 -14.83 -12.79 11.74
CA LYS A 9 -14.12 -14.07 11.89
C LYS A 9 -12.62 -13.96 11.59
N ILE A 10 -12.25 -13.22 10.54
CA ILE A 10 -10.85 -12.95 10.19
C ILE A 10 -10.18 -12.14 11.31
N ARG A 11 -10.85 -11.09 11.78
CA ARG A 11 -10.36 -10.20 12.84
C ARG A 11 -10.15 -10.91 14.17
N PHE A 12 -11.08 -11.76 14.58
CA PHE A 12 -10.93 -12.53 15.82
C PHE A 12 -9.78 -13.51 15.76
N ARG A 13 -9.55 -14.15 14.60
CA ARG A 13 -8.38 -15.02 14.39
C ARG A 13 -7.05 -14.27 14.58
N SER A 14 -7.00 -12.96 14.30
CA SER A 14 -5.84 -12.11 14.51
C SER A 14 -5.86 -11.29 15.81
N GLY A 15 -6.79 -11.58 16.74
CA GLY A 15 -6.89 -10.87 18.03
C GLY A 15 -7.43 -9.44 17.94
N MET A 16 -8.03 -9.05 16.82
CA MET A 16 -8.60 -7.73 16.59
C MET A 16 -10.09 -7.67 17.03
N PRO A 17 -10.59 -6.51 17.52
CA PRO A 17 -11.98 -6.35 17.92
C PRO A 17 -12.91 -6.31 16.70
N ALA A 18 -14.20 -6.59 16.92
CA ALA A 18 -15.23 -6.55 15.89
C ALA A 18 -15.39 -5.15 15.27
N ILE A 19 -15.71 -5.11 13.98
CA ILE A 19 -16.18 -3.90 13.30
C ILE A 19 -17.69 -3.75 13.40
N THR A 20 -18.17 -2.50 13.44
CA THR A 20 -19.59 -2.15 13.56
C THR A 20 -20.11 -1.36 12.36
N GLU A 21 -19.21 -0.85 11.53
CA GLU A 21 -19.47 0.00 10.37
C GLU A 21 -20.48 -0.61 9.38
N SER A 22 -21.15 0.27 8.63
CA SER A 22 -22.16 -0.08 7.63
C SER A 22 -21.96 0.75 6.34
N GLY A 23 -22.72 0.43 5.30
CA GLY A 23 -22.71 1.18 4.03
C GLY A 23 -21.31 1.32 3.41
N ALA A 24 -20.96 2.54 3.01
CA ALA A 24 -19.66 2.86 2.43
C ALA A 24 -18.50 2.60 3.39
N ALA A 25 -18.66 2.93 4.68
CA ALA A 25 -17.63 2.70 5.68
C ALA A 25 -17.31 1.21 5.84
N LEU A 26 -18.32 0.32 5.78
CA LEU A 26 -18.10 -1.12 5.80
C LEU A 26 -17.31 -1.60 4.57
N LYS A 27 -17.58 -1.03 3.39
CA LYS A 27 -16.82 -1.33 2.16
C LYS A 27 -15.36 -0.93 2.29
N ASP A 28 -15.07 0.20 2.93
CA ASP A 28 -13.70 0.63 3.17
C ASP A 28 -13.00 -0.22 4.23
N ARG A 29 -13.71 -0.64 5.29
CA ARG A 29 -13.19 -1.64 6.24
C ARG A 29 -12.88 -2.97 5.54
N TYR A 30 -13.76 -3.46 4.67
CA TYR A 30 -13.52 -4.67 3.87
C TYR A 30 -12.24 -4.55 3.01
N ARG A 31 -12.09 -3.43 2.29
CA ARG A 31 -10.90 -3.18 1.45
C ARG A 31 -9.62 -3.13 2.26
N ASN A 32 -9.68 -2.55 3.46
CA ASN A 32 -8.54 -2.50 4.38
C ASN A 32 -8.20 -3.89 4.95
N GLU A 33 -9.21 -4.62 5.42
CA GLU A 33 -9.02 -5.97 5.98
C GLU A 33 -8.39 -6.89 4.93
N ARG A 34 -8.91 -6.89 3.70
CA ARG A 34 -8.36 -7.68 2.58
C ARG A 34 -6.91 -7.29 2.25
N ARG A 35 -6.57 -6.00 2.34
CA ARG A 35 -5.20 -5.52 2.08
C ARG A 35 -4.21 -6.01 3.13
N ILE A 36 -4.62 -6.07 4.39
CA ILE A 36 -3.78 -6.52 5.51
C ILE A 36 -3.66 -8.04 5.49
N GLU A 37 -4.79 -8.73 5.38
CA GLU A 37 -4.87 -10.19 5.43
C GLU A 37 -4.05 -10.86 4.34
N LEU A 38 -4.12 -10.34 3.11
CA LEU A 38 -3.53 -10.95 1.91
C LEU A 38 -2.28 -10.20 1.44
N VAL A 39 -1.56 -9.57 2.36
CA VAL A 39 -0.33 -8.85 2.03
C VAL A 39 0.72 -9.85 1.53
N TYR A 40 1.39 -9.51 0.43
CA TYR A 40 2.36 -10.38 -0.26
C TYR A 40 1.79 -11.66 -0.93
N GLU A 41 0.47 -11.74 -1.13
CA GLU A 41 -0.20 -12.85 -1.83
C GLU A 41 -0.77 -12.43 -3.21
N GLU A 42 -0.05 -11.54 -3.92
CA GLU A 42 -0.39 -11.05 -5.29
C GLU A 42 -1.77 -10.38 -5.49
N HIS A 43 -2.59 -10.26 -4.45
CA HIS A 43 -3.94 -9.70 -4.58
C HIS A 43 -3.96 -8.18 -4.81
N ARG A 44 -3.00 -7.44 -4.24
CA ARG A 44 -3.05 -5.97 -4.18
C ARG A 44 -3.11 -5.33 -5.57
N TYR A 45 -2.40 -5.92 -6.53
CA TYR A 45 -2.37 -5.44 -7.91
C TYR A 45 -3.76 -5.48 -8.56
N HIS A 46 -4.45 -6.61 -8.46
CA HIS A 46 -5.78 -6.80 -9.05
C HIS A 46 -6.87 -6.08 -8.26
N ASP A 47 -6.78 -6.06 -6.93
CA ASP A 47 -7.75 -5.42 -6.05
C ASP A 47 -7.83 -3.91 -6.29
N ALA A 48 -6.68 -3.23 -6.36
CA ALA A 48 -6.67 -1.80 -6.62
C ALA A 48 -7.23 -1.45 -8.01
N ARG A 49 -7.01 -2.31 -9.00
CA ARG A 49 -7.50 -2.14 -10.39
C ARG A 49 -9.01 -2.31 -10.49
N ARG A 50 -9.55 -3.45 -10.00
CA ARG A 50 -10.99 -3.74 -10.08
C ARG A 50 -11.84 -2.78 -9.24
N TRP A 51 -11.25 -2.14 -8.24
CA TRP A 51 -11.91 -1.11 -7.44
C TRP A 51 -11.72 0.31 -7.97
N LEU A 52 -10.98 0.49 -9.07
CA LEU A 52 -10.68 1.80 -9.67
C LEU A 52 -10.03 2.79 -8.66
N ILE A 53 -9.16 2.28 -7.79
CA ILE A 53 -8.41 3.08 -6.80
C ILE A 53 -6.92 3.10 -7.10
N ALA A 54 -6.50 2.63 -8.27
CA ALA A 54 -5.09 2.42 -8.57
C ALA A 54 -4.30 3.74 -8.61
N ALA A 55 -4.88 4.82 -9.13
CA ALA A 55 -4.26 6.16 -9.10
C ALA A 55 -3.85 6.58 -7.68
N ASN A 56 -4.75 6.40 -6.71
CA ASN A 56 -4.54 6.80 -5.32
C ASN A 56 -3.76 5.76 -4.48
N THR A 57 -3.38 4.61 -5.06
CA THR A 57 -2.79 3.50 -4.31
C THR A 57 -1.56 2.88 -4.95
N LEU A 58 -1.67 2.36 -6.16
CA LEU A 58 -0.53 1.83 -6.92
C LEU A 58 0.27 2.99 -7.52
N GLY A 59 -0.41 4.06 -7.93
CA GLY A 59 0.19 5.28 -8.49
C GLY A 59 0.83 6.21 -7.47
N ARG A 60 0.47 6.10 -6.20
CA ARG A 60 1.06 6.95 -5.16
C ARG A 60 2.52 6.54 -4.92
N GLY A 61 3.39 7.52 -4.74
CA GLY A 61 4.77 7.29 -4.31
C GLY A 61 4.84 6.50 -3.00
N ILE A 62 5.93 5.76 -2.83
CA ILE A 62 6.22 5.10 -1.56
C ILE A 62 6.78 6.11 -0.56
N LYS A 63 6.53 5.84 0.72
CA LYS A 63 7.01 6.66 1.84
C LYS A 63 7.83 5.78 2.77
N ASP A 64 8.81 6.36 3.42
CA ASP A 64 9.52 5.74 4.53
C ASP A 64 9.45 6.63 5.78
N VAL A 65 9.97 6.08 6.87
CA VAL A 65 10.15 6.82 8.12
C VAL A 65 11.63 7.13 8.24
N TYR A 66 11.97 8.41 8.16
CA TYR A 66 13.29 8.90 8.52
C TYR A 66 13.37 9.04 10.03
N VAL A 67 14.38 8.39 10.62
CA VAL A 67 14.62 8.40 12.06
C VAL A 67 15.92 9.14 12.32
N GLU A 68 15.81 10.30 12.95
CA GLU A 68 16.94 11.10 13.38
C GLU A 68 17.17 10.89 14.87
N ALA A 69 18.42 10.55 15.24
CA ALA A 69 18.85 10.39 16.62
C ALA A 69 19.85 11.50 16.98
N THR A 70 19.39 12.53 17.68
CA THR A 70 20.23 13.65 18.12
C THR A 70 20.77 13.37 19.51
N LEU A 71 22.10 13.36 19.66
CA LEU A 71 22.74 13.20 20.98
C LEU A 71 22.36 14.38 21.88
N LYS A 72 21.94 14.09 23.11
CA LYS A 72 21.57 15.13 24.08
C LYS A 72 22.83 15.85 24.59
N PRO A 73 22.72 17.15 24.95
CA PRO A 73 23.83 17.88 25.53
C PRO A 73 24.44 17.14 26.72
N GLY A 74 25.77 17.00 26.74
CA GLY A 74 26.51 16.34 27.82
C GLY A 74 26.47 14.80 27.81
N ALA A 75 25.76 14.16 26.87
CA ALA A 75 25.80 12.71 26.73
C ALA A 75 27.02 12.26 25.88
N THR A 76 27.53 11.06 26.15
CA THR A 76 28.56 10.42 25.33
C THR A 76 27.91 9.39 24.40
N PRO A 77 28.18 9.41 23.07
CA PRO A 77 27.54 8.50 22.14
C PRO A 77 27.94 7.05 22.40
N ASN A 78 26.99 6.14 22.18
CA ASN A 78 27.28 4.71 22.15
C ASN A 78 28.10 4.38 20.90
N VAL A 79 29.22 3.65 21.07
CA VAL A 79 30.05 3.16 19.97
C VAL A 79 30.22 1.64 20.13
N PRO A 80 29.62 0.80 19.26
CA PRO A 80 28.75 1.17 18.14
C PRO A 80 27.41 1.77 18.60
N TYR A 81 26.73 2.49 17.70
CA TYR A 81 25.41 3.07 17.99
C TYR A 81 24.43 2.01 18.49
N ARG A 82 23.66 2.37 19.51
CA ARG A 82 22.55 1.58 20.07
C ARG A 82 21.41 2.52 20.42
N TYR A 83 20.19 2.07 20.15
CA TYR A 83 18.98 2.78 20.52
C TYR A 83 18.93 3.04 22.03
N ASP A 84 18.87 4.31 22.41
CA ASP A 84 18.92 4.74 23.81
C ASP A 84 18.24 6.10 23.97
N LYS A 85 17.03 6.10 24.53
CA LYS A 85 16.27 7.35 24.79
C LYS A 85 16.85 8.18 25.93
N THR A 86 17.75 7.63 26.75
CA THR A 86 18.41 8.40 27.82
C THR A 86 19.44 9.34 27.20
N LYS A 87 20.19 8.87 26.21
CA LYS A 87 21.26 9.62 25.53
C LYS A 87 20.84 10.39 24.29
N TYR A 88 19.81 9.94 23.58
CA TYR A 88 19.38 10.54 22.31
C TYR A 88 17.94 11.02 22.37
N THR A 89 17.66 12.12 21.67
CA THR A 89 16.31 12.54 21.31
C THR A 89 16.02 12.02 19.91
N TYR A 90 14.91 11.28 19.76
CA TYR A 90 14.51 10.68 18.49
C TYR A 90 13.41 11.51 17.83
N LYS A 91 13.59 11.83 16.56
CA LYS A 91 12.57 12.42 15.70
C LYS A 91 12.24 11.44 14.58
N TYR A 92 10.94 11.22 14.37
CA TYR A 92 10.42 10.35 13.33
C TYR A 92 9.65 11.22 12.34
N THR A 93 10.09 11.27 11.10
CA THR A 93 9.41 12.02 10.04
C THR A 93 9.08 11.09 8.88
N VAL A 94 7.85 11.19 8.39
CA VAL A 94 7.45 10.50 7.17
C VAL A 94 7.88 11.33 5.98
N GLN A 95 8.61 10.74 5.03
CA GLN A 95 9.07 11.40 3.81
C GLN A 95 8.77 10.54 2.57
N ASP A 96 8.79 11.16 1.40
CA ASP A 96 8.68 10.44 0.13
C ASP A 96 10.00 9.74 -0.19
N ASN A 97 9.92 8.45 -0.52
CA ASN A 97 11.09 7.65 -0.88
C ASN A 97 11.24 7.58 -2.40
N THR A 98 11.51 8.73 -3.01
CA THR A 98 11.73 8.84 -4.45
C THR A 98 13.06 8.26 -4.91
N SER A 99 14.01 8.03 -3.98
CA SER A 99 15.29 7.39 -4.27
C SER A 99 15.16 5.92 -4.65
N ASN A 100 14.20 5.20 -4.06
CA ASN A 100 13.94 3.80 -4.42
C ASN A 100 12.92 3.67 -5.53
N GLU A 101 11.86 4.49 -5.52
CA GLU A 101 10.79 4.36 -6.51
C GLU A 101 10.00 5.66 -6.70
N THR A 102 9.93 6.12 -7.96
CA THR A 102 9.01 7.20 -8.36
C THR A 102 7.89 6.62 -9.20
N ARG A 103 6.65 6.70 -8.68
CA ARG A 103 5.49 6.11 -9.34
C ARG A 103 4.67 7.16 -10.09
N LYS A 104 4.15 6.77 -11.25
CA LYS A 104 3.14 7.53 -12.01
C LYS A 104 2.06 6.57 -12.47
N TRP A 105 0.80 6.98 -12.31
CA TRP A 105 -0.34 6.24 -12.84
C TRP A 105 -0.95 6.96 -14.04
N ASN A 106 -1.33 6.17 -15.04
CA ASN A 106 -2.18 6.60 -16.15
C ASN A 106 -3.30 5.58 -16.27
N ASP A 107 -4.53 6.01 -16.50
CA ASP A 107 -5.69 5.11 -16.52
C ASP A 107 -5.63 4.02 -17.58
N LYS A 108 -4.84 4.19 -18.66
CA LYS A 108 -4.55 3.07 -19.57
C LYS A 108 -4.02 1.83 -18.83
N MET A 109 -3.25 2.05 -17.76
CA MET A 109 -2.63 0.99 -16.95
C MET A 109 -3.63 0.10 -16.21
N TYR A 110 -4.94 0.39 -16.20
CA TYR A 110 -5.95 -0.57 -15.76
C TYR A 110 -5.92 -1.85 -16.62
N TYR A 111 -5.59 -1.71 -17.91
CA TYR A 111 -5.46 -2.79 -18.86
C TYR A 111 -4.00 -3.15 -19.11
N ARG A 112 -3.75 -4.38 -19.56
CA ARG A 112 -2.44 -4.77 -20.11
C ARG A 112 -2.44 -4.47 -21.61
N PRO A 113 -1.35 -3.95 -22.19
CA PRO A 113 -1.27 -3.81 -23.64
C PRO A 113 -1.34 -5.19 -24.30
N ILE A 114 -2.07 -5.28 -25.40
CA ILE A 114 -1.95 -6.41 -26.33
C ILE A 114 -0.61 -6.24 -27.06
N SER A 115 0.17 -7.32 -27.17
CA SER A 115 1.47 -7.30 -27.85
C SER A 115 1.33 -6.75 -29.28
N ARG A 116 2.32 -5.95 -29.71
CA ARG A 116 2.34 -5.37 -31.06
C ARG A 116 2.32 -6.44 -32.15
N ASP A 117 2.98 -7.57 -31.90
CA ASP A 117 3.01 -8.68 -32.85
C ASP A 117 1.62 -9.30 -33.03
N GLU A 118 0.86 -9.45 -31.94
CA GLU A 118 -0.52 -9.95 -32.00
C GLU A 118 -1.46 -8.97 -32.70
N MET A 119 -1.26 -7.67 -32.48
CA MET A 119 -1.99 -6.62 -33.21
C MET A 119 -1.73 -6.67 -34.72
N ASN A 120 -0.48 -6.93 -35.13
CA ASN A 120 -0.12 -7.01 -36.54
C ASN A 120 -0.63 -8.29 -37.23
N LYS A 121 -0.78 -9.39 -36.48
CA LYS A 121 -1.30 -10.67 -37.01
C LYS A 121 -2.79 -10.63 -37.33
N ASN A 122 -3.57 -9.83 -36.61
CA ASN A 122 -5.02 -9.79 -36.76
C ASN A 122 -5.55 -8.36 -36.85
N LEU A 123 -5.88 -7.92 -38.06
CA LEU A 123 -6.43 -6.58 -38.32
C LEU A 123 -7.81 -6.31 -37.68
N LYS A 124 -8.50 -7.35 -37.19
CA LYS A 124 -9.76 -7.21 -36.44
C LYS A 124 -9.54 -7.05 -34.93
N LEU A 125 -8.32 -7.25 -34.43
CA LEU A 125 -8.01 -7.08 -33.02
C LEU A 125 -7.93 -5.59 -32.70
N ILE A 126 -8.60 -5.17 -31.64
CA ILE A 126 -8.63 -3.78 -31.18
C ILE A 126 -7.77 -3.68 -29.91
N GLN A 127 -6.88 -2.70 -29.87
CA GLN A 127 -6.00 -2.46 -28.74
C GLN A 127 -6.79 -1.96 -27.51
N ASN A 128 -6.27 -2.25 -26.32
CA ASN A 128 -6.80 -1.67 -25.10
C ASN A 128 -6.63 -0.14 -25.07
N PRO A 129 -7.56 0.60 -24.44
CA PRO A 129 -7.55 2.06 -24.47
C PRO A 129 -6.21 2.68 -24.03
N GLY A 130 -5.65 3.58 -24.85
CA GLY A 130 -4.45 4.37 -24.55
C GLY A 130 -3.10 3.68 -24.83
N TYR A 131 -3.11 2.46 -25.38
CA TYR A 131 -1.91 1.74 -25.84
C TYR A 131 -1.78 1.69 -27.35
#